data_AF-A0A5S9Q656-F1
#
_entry.id   AF-A0A5S9Q656-F1
#
_cell.length_a   1.000
_cell.length_b   1.000
_cell.length_c   1.000
_cell.angle_alpha   90.00
_cell.angle_beta   90.00
_cell.angle_gamma   90.00
#
_symmetry.space_group_name_H-M   'P 1'
#
loop_
_entity.id
_entity.type
_entity.pdbx_description
1 polymer ?
#
loop_
_entity_poly.entity_id
_entity_poly.type
_entity_poly.pdbx_seq_one_letter_code
_entity_poly.pdbx_strand_id
1 'polypeptide(L)'
;MKQHASAVIVVLVIVVLGWGVRSMGPSDNDVPVASTEITPSPVNHRSAVVERFPLPRVPSMSLPERSPIHKRKGVVKPTPKTPVTVVLDETAIASLRDTRVHGDKRAPEVVRPVPRIKPPADVIGNESRYQAYEAAQEHVFKNAYRSAADTKIETLESLIQQARSAGVDSEALDIGAKKLEAIRMIQKRLEADRSVE
;
A
#
# COMPACT_ATOMS: atom_id res chain seq x y z
N MET A 1 41.34 5.96 -10.42
CA MET A 1 40.57 5.77 -9.17
C MET A 1 39.21 6.50 -9.13
N LYS A 2 38.72 7.14 -10.21
CA LYS A 2 37.44 7.88 -10.21
C LYS A 2 36.20 7.03 -10.51
N GLN A 3 36.36 5.84 -11.09
CA GLN A 3 35.24 4.99 -11.53
C GLN A 3 34.51 4.29 -10.37
N HIS A 4 35.17 4.06 -9.24
CA HIS A 4 34.54 3.44 -8.07
C HIS A 4 33.65 4.41 -7.28
N ALA A 5 33.97 5.72 -7.27
CA ALA A 5 33.16 6.72 -6.59
C ALA A 5 31.79 6.93 -7.26
N SER A 6 31.74 6.95 -8.59
CA SER A 6 30.48 7.12 -9.35
C SER A 6 29.55 5.91 -9.23
N ALA A 7 30.11 4.68 -9.24
CA ALA A 7 29.32 3.46 -9.09
C ALA A 7 28.66 3.35 -7.69
N VAL A 8 29.37 3.76 -6.64
CA VAL A 8 28.83 3.75 -5.26
C VAL A 8 27.69 4.74 -5.10
N ILE A 9 27.76 5.93 -5.71
CA ILE A 9 26.71 6.96 -5.61
C ILE A 9 25.44 6.52 -6.35
N VAL A 10 25.56 5.91 -7.54
CA VAL A 10 24.40 5.40 -8.29
C VAL A 10 23.68 4.28 -7.52
N VAL A 11 24.42 3.37 -6.88
CA VAL A 11 23.84 2.32 -6.04
C VAL A 11 23.16 2.92 -4.80
N LEU A 12 23.75 3.95 -4.18
CA LEU A 12 23.17 4.61 -3.01
C LEU A 12 21.86 5.36 -3.34
N VAL A 13 21.78 6.00 -4.52
CA VAL A 13 20.56 6.64 -5.01
C VAL A 13 19.46 5.61 -5.30
N ILE A 14 19.80 4.45 -5.89
CA ILE A 14 18.84 3.37 -6.14
C ILE A 14 18.37 2.72 -4.83
N VAL A 15 19.25 2.56 -3.84
CA VAL A 15 18.87 2.02 -2.52
C VAL A 15 18.00 3.01 -1.73
N VAL A 16 18.31 4.30 -1.74
CA VAL A 16 17.50 5.34 -1.07
C VAL A 16 16.14 5.55 -1.77
N LEU A 17 16.09 5.50 -3.10
CA LEU A 17 14.83 5.55 -3.86
C LEU A 17 14.01 4.25 -3.77
N GLY A 18 14.68 3.10 -3.56
CA GLY A 18 14.05 1.78 -3.48
C GLY A 18 13.54 1.41 -2.08
N TRP A 19 14.10 1.97 -1.00
CA TRP A 19 13.76 1.59 0.39
C TRP A 19 12.91 2.63 1.16
N GLY A 20 12.68 3.83 0.63
CA GLY A 20 12.07 4.93 1.37
C GLY A 20 10.52 4.98 1.45
N VAL A 21 9.78 3.89 1.26
CA VAL A 21 8.28 3.89 1.24
C VAL A 21 7.69 3.13 2.44
N ARG A 22 8.33 3.16 3.61
CA ARG A 22 7.75 2.54 4.82
C ARG A 22 8.29 3.14 6.12
N SER A 23 7.97 4.40 6.42
CA SER A 23 7.89 4.91 7.81
C SER A 23 7.74 6.44 7.78
N MET A 24 6.51 6.95 7.81
CA MET A 24 6.20 8.21 8.49
C MET A 24 4.67 8.32 8.57
N GLY A 25 4.09 7.79 9.64
CA GLY A 25 2.71 8.10 10.02
C GLY A 25 2.71 9.39 10.86
N PRO A 26 1.72 10.28 10.71
CA PRO A 26 1.62 11.50 11.52
C PRO A 26 1.26 11.19 12.97
N SER A 27 1.90 11.89 13.90
CA SER A 27 1.62 11.86 15.34
C SER A 27 0.21 12.35 15.64
N ASP A 28 -0.54 11.55 16.40
CA ASP A 28 -1.77 11.96 17.08
C ASP A 28 -1.42 12.97 18.18
N ASN A 29 -2.03 14.15 18.12
CA ASN A 29 -2.68 14.81 19.26
C ASN A 29 -3.44 16.04 18.74
N ASP A 30 -4.68 16.18 19.22
CA ASP A 30 -5.60 17.32 19.09
C ASP A 30 -6.81 17.10 18.16
N VAL A 31 -7.80 16.36 18.66
CA VAL A 31 -9.19 16.50 18.22
C VAL A 31 -10.04 16.92 19.42
N PRO A 32 -10.56 18.16 19.49
CA PRO A 32 -11.55 18.53 20.48
C PRO A 32 -12.93 17.96 20.09
N VAL A 33 -13.52 17.19 20.99
CA VAL A 33 -14.90 16.69 20.91
C VAL A 33 -15.85 17.85 21.18
N ALA A 34 -16.54 18.34 20.14
CA ALA A 34 -17.66 19.25 20.29
C ALA A 34 -18.97 18.47 20.13
N SER A 35 -19.65 18.26 21.25
CA SER A 35 -21.03 17.78 21.30
C SER A 35 -21.98 18.90 20.90
N THR A 36 -22.82 18.69 19.89
CA THR A 36 -24.07 19.47 19.79
C THR A 36 -25.21 18.67 19.18
N GLU A 37 -26.30 18.76 19.92
CA GLU A 37 -27.60 18.15 19.81
C GLU A 37 -28.49 18.74 18.68
N ILE A 38 -29.34 17.86 18.11
CA ILE A 38 -30.77 18.03 17.74
C ILE A 38 -31.08 19.14 16.70
N THR A 39 -31.67 18.87 15.52
CA THR A 39 -33.10 18.56 15.29
C THR A 39 -33.33 18.16 13.82
N PRO A 40 -34.17 17.15 13.48
CA PRO A 40 -34.44 16.75 12.10
C PRO A 40 -35.61 17.53 11.46
N SER A 41 -35.48 17.91 10.20
CA SER A 41 -36.59 18.39 9.35
C SER A 41 -36.84 17.43 8.18
N PRO A 42 -38.11 17.24 7.75
CA PRO A 42 -38.53 16.09 6.97
C PRO A 42 -38.41 16.27 5.45
N VAL A 43 -37.91 15.19 4.83
CA VAL A 43 -38.40 14.54 3.59
C VAL A 43 -38.69 15.41 2.36
N ASN A 44 -37.95 15.13 1.28
CA ASN A 44 -38.58 15.01 -0.05
C ASN A 44 -37.98 13.84 -0.82
N HIS A 45 -38.72 12.73 -0.88
CA HIS A 45 -38.37 11.56 -1.67
C HIS A 45 -38.58 11.89 -3.16
N ARG A 46 -37.50 12.12 -3.89
CA ARG A 46 -37.56 12.08 -5.36
C ARG A 46 -36.54 11.09 -5.87
N SER A 47 -37.07 9.93 -6.21
CA SER A 47 -36.49 8.83 -6.95
C SER A 47 -35.34 9.27 -7.88
N ALA A 48 -34.11 9.00 -7.47
CA ALA A 48 -32.99 8.93 -8.39
C ALA A 48 -32.77 7.45 -8.71
N VAL A 49 -33.00 7.13 -9.97
CA VAL A 49 -32.73 5.84 -10.61
C VAL A 49 -31.33 5.37 -10.22
N VAL A 50 -31.26 4.22 -9.56
CA VAL A 50 -29.99 3.48 -9.38
C VAL A 50 -29.60 3.00 -10.78
N GLU A 51 -28.86 3.84 -11.50
CA GLU A 51 -28.13 3.39 -12.68
C GLU A 51 -27.03 2.46 -12.19
N ARG A 52 -27.34 1.16 -12.18
CA ARG A 52 -26.40 0.11 -11.83
C ARG A 52 -25.23 0.22 -12.79
N PHE A 53 -24.09 0.70 -12.31
CA PHE A 53 -22.82 0.57 -13.02
C PHE A 53 -22.67 -0.90 -13.45
N PRO A 54 -22.64 -1.21 -14.76
CA PRO A 54 -22.42 -2.57 -15.19
C PRO A 54 -21.01 -2.95 -14.76
N LEU A 55 -20.91 -3.95 -13.88
CA LEU A 55 -19.62 -4.56 -13.55
C LEU A 55 -18.93 -4.96 -14.86
N PRO A 56 -17.63 -4.65 -15.05
CA PRO A 56 -16.90 -5.17 -16.19
C PRO A 56 -16.99 -6.70 -16.14
N ARG A 57 -17.55 -7.31 -17.19
CA ARG A 57 -17.48 -8.76 -17.39
C ARG A 57 -16.01 -9.12 -17.53
N VAL A 58 -15.41 -9.54 -16.42
CA VAL A 58 -14.19 -10.33 -16.48
C VAL A 58 -14.50 -11.55 -17.34
N PRO A 59 -13.74 -11.81 -18.42
CA PRO A 59 -13.86 -13.09 -19.10
C PRO A 59 -13.62 -14.17 -18.04
N SER A 60 -14.57 -15.07 -17.90
CA SER A 60 -14.39 -16.29 -17.12
C SER A 60 -13.24 -17.05 -17.77
N MET A 61 -12.01 -16.79 -17.31
CA MET A 61 -10.92 -17.72 -17.57
C MET A 61 -11.35 -19.01 -16.90
N SER A 62 -11.72 -19.99 -17.74
CA SER A 62 -11.80 -21.37 -17.31
C SER A 62 -10.53 -21.68 -16.51
N LEU A 63 -10.71 -22.27 -15.33
CA LEU A 63 -9.61 -22.94 -14.65
C LEU A 63 -8.88 -23.77 -15.71
N PRO A 64 -7.54 -23.65 -15.86
CA PRO A 64 -6.83 -24.54 -16.75
C PRO A 64 -7.16 -25.95 -16.31
N GLU A 65 -7.82 -26.67 -17.22
CA GLU A 65 -8.15 -28.06 -17.05
C GLU A 65 -6.84 -28.78 -16.70
N ARG A 66 -6.81 -29.37 -15.50
CA ARG A 66 -5.65 -30.10 -15.02
C ARG A 66 -5.25 -31.08 -16.12
N SER A 67 -4.07 -30.88 -16.69
CA SER A 67 -3.55 -31.74 -17.75
C SER A 67 -3.67 -33.20 -17.32
N PRO A 68 -4.12 -34.10 -18.22
CA PRO A 68 -4.25 -35.51 -17.88
C PRO A 68 -2.89 -36.01 -17.43
N ILE A 69 -2.85 -36.48 -16.19
CA ILE A 69 -1.72 -37.17 -15.58
C ILE A 69 -1.18 -38.15 -16.62
N HIS A 70 0.02 -37.88 -17.14
CA HIS A 70 0.71 -38.84 -17.98
C HIS A 70 0.80 -40.15 -17.21
N LYS A 71 0.04 -41.16 -17.67
CA LYS A 71 0.14 -42.52 -17.15
C LYS A 71 1.59 -42.95 -17.36
N ARG A 72 2.39 -42.91 -16.29
CA ARG A 72 3.69 -43.57 -16.22
C ARG A 72 3.45 -45.04 -16.62
N LYS A 73 3.77 -45.39 -17.86
CA LYS A 73 3.86 -46.77 -18.32
C LYS A 73 5.13 -47.34 -17.71
N GLY A 74 4.98 -47.80 -16.48
CA GLY A 74 5.97 -48.54 -15.73
C GLY A 74 5.20 -49.19 -14.61
N VAL A 75 4.75 -50.43 -14.83
CA VAL A 75 4.28 -51.29 -13.76
C VAL A 75 5.51 -51.60 -12.91
N VAL A 76 5.87 -50.69 -12.01
CA VAL A 76 6.63 -51.06 -10.84
C VAL A 76 5.61 -51.83 -10.00
N LYS A 77 5.75 -53.16 -9.98
CA LYS A 77 5.02 -54.01 -9.02
C LYS A 77 5.09 -53.31 -7.66
N PRO A 78 3.97 -53.14 -6.93
CA PRO A 78 4.05 -52.58 -5.59
C PRO A 78 4.93 -53.51 -4.76
N THR A 79 6.19 -53.13 -4.58
CA THR A 79 6.98 -53.66 -3.49
C THR A 79 6.18 -53.35 -2.22
N PRO A 80 6.09 -54.29 -1.27
CA PRO A 80 5.43 -54.02 -0.01
C PRO A 80 5.97 -52.69 0.50
N LYS A 81 5.07 -51.73 0.76
CA LYS A 81 5.43 -50.47 1.42
C LYS A 81 5.99 -50.88 2.77
N THR A 82 7.30 -51.06 2.85
CA THR A 82 8.01 -51.01 4.11
C THR A 82 7.53 -49.72 4.77
N PRO A 83 7.01 -49.75 6.00
CA PRO A 83 6.68 -48.51 6.68
C PRO A 83 7.95 -47.69 6.69
N VAL A 84 7.99 -46.64 5.87
CA VAL A 84 9.06 -45.65 5.92
C VAL A 84 8.80 -44.94 7.22
N THR A 85 9.47 -45.39 8.27
CA THR A 85 9.51 -44.68 9.53
C THR A 85 10.04 -43.30 9.19
N VAL A 86 9.16 -42.30 9.21
CA VAL A 86 9.56 -40.91 9.01
C VAL A 86 10.32 -40.53 10.27
N VAL A 87 11.63 -40.74 10.24
CA VAL A 87 12.51 -40.27 11.30
C VAL A 87 12.56 -38.76 11.15
N LEU A 88 11.91 -38.06 12.08
CA LEU A 88 11.95 -36.62 12.13
C LEU A 88 13.33 -36.20 12.65
N ASP A 89 13.95 -35.26 11.94
CA ASP A 89 15.21 -34.67 12.37
C ASP A 89 14.96 -33.76 13.58
N GLU A 90 15.44 -34.19 14.74
CA GLU A 90 15.30 -33.45 16.00
C GLU A 90 15.97 -32.08 15.93
N THR A 91 17.05 -31.94 15.15
CA THR A 91 17.76 -30.68 14.98
C THR A 91 16.94 -29.68 14.16
N ALA A 92 16.27 -30.16 13.10
CA ALA A 92 15.35 -29.36 12.31
C ALA A 92 14.13 -28.92 13.15
N ILE A 93 13.59 -29.81 13.99
CA ILE A 93 12.49 -29.47 14.90
C ILE A 93 12.94 -28.42 15.93
N ALA A 94 14.12 -28.57 16.51
CA ALA A 94 14.67 -27.61 17.47
C ALA A 94 14.86 -26.24 16.83
N SER A 95 15.41 -26.19 15.62
CA SER A 95 15.57 -24.96 14.83
C SER A 95 14.22 -24.29 14.52
N LEU A 96 13.20 -25.06 14.13
CA LEU A 96 11.84 -24.53 13.90
C LEU A 96 11.19 -23.99 15.18
N ARG A 97 11.42 -24.64 16.33
CA ARG A 97 10.92 -24.16 17.62
C ARG A 97 11.61 -22.86 18.03
N ASP A 98 12.93 -22.78 17.85
CA ASP A 98 13.72 -21.61 18.18
C ASP A 98 13.33 -20.40 17.32
N THR A 99 13.27 -20.58 16.00
CA THR A 99 12.82 -19.54 15.05
C THR A 99 11.37 -19.09 15.29
N ARG A 100 10.49 -19.96 15.79
CA ARG A 100 9.12 -19.55 16.17
C ARG A 100 9.12 -18.57 17.35
N VAL A 101 10.03 -18.73 18.31
CA VAL A 101 10.10 -17.90 19.52
C VAL A 101 10.89 -16.63 19.26
N HIS A 102 12.04 -16.74 18.60
CA HIS A 102 13.01 -15.66 18.44
C HIS A 102 12.97 -15.00 17.05
N GLY A 103 12.20 -15.55 16.12
CA GLY A 103 12.22 -15.15 14.70
C GLY A 103 13.42 -15.74 13.95
N ASP A 104 13.38 -15.64 12.62
CA ASP A 104 14.56 -15.88 11.78
C ASP A 104 15.28 -14.54 11.55
N LYS A 105 16.58 -14.46 11.87
CA LYS A 105 17.41 -13.27 11.64
C LYS A 105 17.52 -12.87 10.17
N ARG A 106 17.26 -13.81 9.25
CA ARG A 106 17.24 -13.58 7.80
C ARG A 106 15.90 -12.99 7.34
N ALA A 107 14.85 -13.06 8.16
CA ALA A 107 13.59 -12.43 7.87
C ALA A 107 13.66 -10.93 8.21
N PRO A 108 13.10 -10.05 7.37
CA PRO A 108 12.92 -8.65 7.74
C PRO A 108 12.01 -8.54 8.96
N GLU A 109 12.18 -7.47 9.74
CA GLU A 109 11.37 -7.20 10.92
C GLU A 109 9.87 -7.11 10.56
N VAL A 110 9.03 -7.78 11.35
CA VAL A 110 7.58 -7.78 11.16
C VAL A 110 6.98 -6.51 11.79
N VAL A 111 6.91 -5.44 11.02
CA VAL A 111 6.22 -4.22 11.43
C VAL A 111 4.70 -4.42 11.30
N ARG A 112 3.99 -4.41 12.43
CA ARG A 112 2.52 -4.46 12.43
C ARG A 112 1.95 -3.13 11.93
N PRO A 113 0.94 -3.15 11.04
CA PRO A 113 0.26 -1.93 10.65
C PRO A 113 -0.48 -1.31 11.83
N VAL A 114 -0.56 0.01 11.86
CA VAL A 114 -1.41 0.75 12.80
C VAL A 114 -2.86 0.28 12.63
N PRO A 115 -3.59 -0.01 13.72
CA PRO A 115 -4.98 -0.43 13.62
C PRO A 115 -5.82 0.64 12.90
N ARG A 116 -6.70 0.20 11.99
CA ARG A 116 -7.65 1.11 11.33
C ARG A 116 -8.68 1.62 12.34
N ILE A 117 -8.91 2.92 12.35
CA ILE A 117 -10.01 3.54 13.10
C ILE A 117 -11.33 3.12 12.44
N LYS A 118 -12.21 2.50 13.23
CA LYS A 118 -13.55 2.14 12.77
C LYS A 118 -14.50 3.34 12.92
N PRO A 119 -15.49 3.51 12.03
CA PRO A 119 -16.55 4.47 12.26
C PRO A 119 -17.24 4.21 13.60
N PRO A 120 -17.63 5.26 14.35
CA PRO A 120 -18.32 5.09 15.62
C PRO A 120 -19.73 4.52 15.40
N ALA A 121 -20.24 3.79 16.41
CA ALA A 121 -21.44 2.95 16.25
C ALA A 121 -22.72 3.76 15.95
N ASP A 122 -22.79 5.00 16.41
CA ASP A 122 -23.88 5.95 16.17
C ASP A 122 -23.94 6.47 14.73
N VAL A 123 -22.84 6.36 13.99
CA VAL A 123 -22.73 6.72 12.57
C VAL A 123 -23.18 5.56 11.68
N ILE A 124 -22.94 4.32 12.08
CA ILE A 124 -23.26 3.11 11.29
C ILE A 124 -24.78 2.95 11.09
N GLY A 125 -25.59 3.39 12.05
CA GLY A 125 -27.05 3.24 12.01
C GLY A 125 -27.81 4.32 11.24
N ASN A 126 -27.14 5.39 10.76
CA ASN A 126 -27.80 6.53 10.14
C ASN A 126 -27.04 7.01 8.90
N GLU A 127 -27.67 6.92 7.73
CA GLU A 127 -27.07 7.27 6.45
C GLU A 127 -26.55 8.71 6.39
N SER A 128 -27.32 9.69 6.90
CA SER A 128 -26.90 11.10 6.87
C SER A 128 -25.67 11.35 7.75
N ARG A 129 -25.61 10.68 8.91
CA ARG A 129 -24.41 10.75 9.78
C ARG A 129 -23.21 10.06 9.13
N TYR A 130 -23.43 8.96 8.44
CA TYR A 130 -22.38 8.27 7.69
C TYR A 130 -21.81 9.15 6.57
N GLN A 131 -22.65 9.83 5.80
CA GLN A 131 -22.20 10.75 4.75
C GLN A 131 -21.38 11.93 5.32
N ALA A 132 -21.83 12.53 6.41
CA ALA A 132 -21.09 13.61 7.07
C ALA A 132 -19.72 13.14 7.61
N TYR A 133 -19.68 11.92 8.17
CA TYR A 133 -18.44 11.30 8.62
C TYR A 133 -17.47 11.06 7.46
N GLU A 134 -17.93 10.49 6.34
CA GLU A 134 -17.10 10.25 5.15
C GLU A 134 -16.55 11.55 4.57
N ALA A 135 -17.36 12.61 4.47
CA ALA A 135 -16.91 13.92 4.02
C ALA A 135 -15.77 14.45 4.91
N ALA A 136 -15.93 14.38 6.24
CA ALA A 136 -14.89 14.78 7.18
C ALA A 136 -13.59 13.95 7.01
N GLN A 137 -13.71 12.63 6.79
CA GLN A 137 -12.54 11.77 6.53
C GLN A 137 -11.86 12.11 5.21
N GLU A 138 -12.64 12.43 4.17
CA GLU A 138 -12.10 12.87 2.89
C GLU A 138 -11.29 14.16 3.04
N HIS A 139 -11.77 15.15 3.81
CA HIS A 139 -11.01 16.37 4.10
C HIS A 139 -9.70 16.09 4.83
N VAL A 140 -9.74 15.24 5.87
CA VAL A 140 -8.54 14.85 6.63
C VAL A 140 -7.53 14.19 5.70
N PHE A 141 -7.96 13.27 4.85
CA PHE A 141 -7.10 12.59 3.89
C PHE A 141 -6.49 13.58 2.87
N LYS A 142 -7.31 14.46 2.28
CA LYS A 142 -6.83 15.47 1.31
C LYS A 142 -5.78 16.40 1.92
N ASN A 143 -5.98 16.82 3.17
CA ASN A 143 -5.02 17.68 3.89
C ASN A 143 -3.71 16.94 4.22
N ALA A 144 -3.80 15.69 4.70
CA ALA A 144 -2.63 14.86 4.94
C ALA A 144 -1.83 14.62 3.65
N TYR A 145 -2.51 14.37 2.53
CA TYR A 145 -1.88 14.24 1.22
C TYR A 145 -1.15 15.52 0.81
N ARG A 146 -1.77 16.71 0.97
CA ARG A 146 -1.14 17.99 0.62
C ARG A 146 0.16 18.20 1.39
N SER A 147 0.13 18.00 2.70
CA SER A 147 1.32 18.12 3.56
C SER A 147 2.44 17.15 3.14
N ALA A 148 2.10 15.88 2.87
CA ALA A 148 3.07 14.91 2.39
C ALA A 148 3.63 15.26 1.00
N ALA A 149 2.80 15.82 0.12
CA ALA A 149 3.19 16.26 -1.22
C ALA A 149 4.16 17.44 -1.15
N ASP A 150 3.97 18.40 -0.25
CA ASP A 150 4.88 19.54 -0.06
C ASP A 150 6.30 19.06 0.28
N THR A 151 6.41 18.19 1.29
CA THR A 151 7.70 17.58 1.66
C THR A 151 8.28 16.78 0.50
N LYS A 152 7.45 16.05 -0.25
CA LYS A 152 7.94 15.22 -1.36
C LYS A 152 8.46 16.06 -2.53
N ILE A 153 7.82 17.16 -2.85
CA ILE A 153 8.24 18.11 -3.89
C ILE A 153 9.63 18.65 -3.56
N GLU A 154 9.83 19.16 -2.35
CA GLU A 154 11.12 19.70 -1.90
C GLU A 154 12.23 18.65 -2.00
N THR A 155 11.97 17.42 -1.52
CA THR A 155 12.96 16.33 -1.61
C THR A 155 13.31 15.97 -3.06
N LEU A 156 12.33 15.90 -3.96
CA LEU A 156 12.57 15.57 -5.36
C LEU A 156 13.33 16.69 -6.09
N GLU A 157 13.02 17.95 -5.81
CA GLU A 157 13.76 19.09 -6.37
C GLU A 157 15.23 19.05 -5.96
N SER A 158 15.49 18.83 -4.67
CA SER A 158 16.84 18.70 -4.14
C SER A 158 17.59 17.52 -4.79
N LEU A 159 16.95 16.35 -4.90
CA LEU A 159 17.55 15.17 -5.53
C LEU A 159 17.82 15.38 -7.02
N ILE A 160 16.92 16.03 -7.77
CA ILE A 160 17.13 16.35 -9.18
C ILE A 160 18.33 17.29 -9.33
N GLN A 161 18.44 18.30 -8.47
CA GLN A 161 19.56 19.24 -8.52
C GLN A 161 20.90 18.57 -8.19
N GLN A 162 20.93 17.69 -7.18
CA GLN A 162 22.11 16.89 -6.85
C GLN A 162 22.47 15.91 -7.97
N ALA A 163 21.47 15.26 -8.60
CA ALA A 163 21.69 14.35 -9.71
C ALA A 163 22.25 15.08 -10.94
N ARG A 164 21.78 16.31 -11.21
CA ARG A 164 22.32 17.16 -12.28
C ARG A 164 23.79 17.51 -12.04
N SER A 165 24.15 17.92 -10.82
CA SER A 165 25.54 18.27 -10.51
C SER A 165 26.48 17.05 -10.50
N ALA A 166 25.94 15.85 -10.21
CA ALA A 166 26.67 14.59 -10.26
C ALA A 166 26.81 13.99 -11.68
N GLY A 167 26.20 14.60 -12.70
CA GLY A 167 26.26 14.12 -14.09
C GLY A 167 25.46 12.84 -14.33
N VAL A 168 24.35 12.66 -13.61
CA VAL A 168 23.43 11.52 -13.80
C VAL A 168 22.78 11.59 -15.18
N ASP A 169 22.47 10.41 -15.74
CA ASP A 169 21.85 10.25 -17.05
C ASP A 169 20.56 11.07 -17.23
N SER A 170 20.34 11.57 -18.45
CA SER A 170 19.24 12.48 -18.77
C SER A 170 17.87 11.81 -18.67
N GLU A 171 17.77 10.50 -18.93
CA GLU A 171 16.51 9.76 -18.79
C GLU A 171 16.05 9.71 -17.33
N ALA A 172 16.98 9.48 -16.40
CA ALA A 172 16.69 9.46 -14.98
C ALA A 172 16.24 10.83 -14.45
N LEU A 173 16.83 11.92 -14.98
CA LEU A 173 16.41 13.28 -14.66
C LEU A 173 15.00 13.60 -15.18
N ASP A 174 14.67 13.13 -16.38
CA ASP A 174 13.34 13.31 -16.97
C ASP A 174 12.25 12.54 -16.19
N ILE A 175 12.54 11.31 -15.76
CA ILE A 175 11.65 10.54 -14.87
C ILE A 175 11.39 11.31 -13.56
N GLY A 176 12.44 11.90 -12.98
CA GLY A 176 12.32 12.73 -11.79
C GLY A 176 11.42 13.95 -12.02
N ALA A 177 11.64 14.66 -13.13
CA ALA A 177 10.85 15.83 -13.52
C ALA A 177 9.36 15.49 -13.75
N LYS A 178 9.07 14.40 -14.46
CA LYS A 178 7.70 13.91 -14.68
C LYS A 178 6.98 13.58 -13.38
N LYS A 179 7.67 12.95 -12.42
CA LYS A 179 7.11 12.67 -11.09
C LYS A 179 6.81 13.95 -10.32
N LEU A 180 7.72 14.92 -10.37
CA LEU A 180 7.53 16.23 -9.75
C LEU A 180 6.31 16.95 -10.32
N GLU A 181 6.16 16.94 -11.65
CA GLU A 181 5.01 17.53 -12.34
C GLU A 181 3.70 16.84 -11.96
N ALA A 182 3.67 15.51 -11.92
CA ALA A 182 2.49 14.74 -11.53
C ALA A 182 2.02 15.09 -10.12
N ILE A 183 2.94 15.21 -9.15
CA ILE A 183 2.59 15.57 -7.76
C ILE A 183 2.00 16.98 -7.70
N ARG A 184 2.62 17.95 -8.40
CA ARG A 184 2.14 19.35 -8.47
C ARG A 184 0.77 19.44 -9.14
N MET A 185 0.50 18.64 -10.16
CA MET A 185 -0.80 18.58 -10.82
C MET A 185 -1.90 18.14 -9.85
N ILE A 186 -1.61 17.11 -9.04
CA ILE A 186 -2.56 16.64 -8.02
C ILE A 186 -2.77 17.72 -6.94
N GLN A 187 -1.71 18.41 -6.50
CA GLN A 187 -1.87 19.52 -5.55
C GLN A 187 -2.79 20.62 -6.08
N LYS A 188 -2.57 21.08 -7.32
CA LYS A 188 -3.42 22.09 -7.95
C LYS A 188 -4.88 21.65 -8.01
N ARG A 189 -5.13 20.37 -8.31
CA ARG A 189 -6.50 19.82 -8.29
C ARG A 189 -7.11 19.88 -6.89
N LEU A 190 -6.36 19.45 -5.86
CA LEU A 190 -6.82 19.49 -4.48
C LEU A 190 -7.01 20.91 -3.94
N GLU A 191 -6.31 21.90 -4.48
CA GLU A 191 -6.53 23.32 -4.19
C GLU A 191 -7.78 23.85 -4.87
N ALA A 192 -7.99 23.51 -6.14
CA ALA A 192 -9.19 23.86 -6.88
C ALA A 192 -10.45 23.29 -6.21
N ASP A 193 -10.43 22.00 -5.82
CA ASP A 193 -11.55 21.36 -5.13
C ASP A 193 -11.93 22.10 -3.82
N ARG A 194 -10.95 22.67 -3.11
CA ARG A 194 -11.20 23.47 -1.88
C ARG A 194 -11.82 24.84 -2.17
N SER A 195 -11.53 25.43 -3.33
CA SER A 195 -12.05 26.76 -3.69
C SER A 195 -13.52 26.74 -4.14
N VAL A 196 -14.10 25.55 -4.32
CA VAL A 196 -15.48 25.35 -4.78
C VAL A 196 -16.45 25.09 -3.60
N GLU A 197 -15.93 24.87 -2.39
CA GLU A 197 -16.71 24.77 -1.13
C GLU A 197 -16.89 26.12 -0.45
#